data_AF-A0A4R9ESC1-F1
#
_entry.id   AF-A0A4R9ESC1-F1
#
_cell.length_a   1.000
_cell.length_b   1.000
_cell.length_c   1.000
_cell.angle_alpha   90.00
_cell.angle_beta   90.00
_cell.angle_gamma   90.00
#
_symmetry.space_group_name_H-M   'P 1'
#
loop_
_entity.id
_entity.type
_entity.pdbx_description
1 polymer ?
#
loop_
_entity_poly.entity_id
_entity_poly.type
_entity_poly.pdbx_seq_one_letter_code
_entity_poly.pdbx_strand_id
1 'polypeptide(L)'
;MTEFQFELKPFFRKTEHGRQGVVGAFGEVTVEAERKKRSIRTASRQLEVRLHGEQMPEVVYRTVGPGRPTLKNAVLAVDGHSVQLEFNSKAIRNTSRALKLSYQERLYEYIVTGFDKGAALRRPGVLISLTRGKNTAGKGMSTFGTVSGEADAVDLALAVIFEEVDTQELTTSGAASEAVNRLLNPRANETPAD
;
A
#
# COMPACT_ATOMS: atom_id res chain seq x y z
N MET A 1 25.20 -7.95 -7.42
CA MET A 1 24.22 -6.86 -7.29
C MET A 1 23.18 -7.08 -8.36
N THR A 2 21.98 -7.52 -7.97
CA THR A 2 20.89 -7.81 -8.91
C THR A 2 20.10 -6.55 -9.14
N GLU A 3 19.87 -6.21 -10.42
CA GLU A 3 18.99 -5.12 -10.81
C GLU A 3 18.01 -5.65 -11.85
N PHE A 4 16.72 -5.41 -11.62
CA PHE A 4 15.70 -5.77 -12.60
C PHE A 4 14.50 -4.82 -12.51
N GLN A 5 13.70 -4.83 -13.57
CA GLN A 5 12.49 -4.03 -13.69
C GLN A 5 11.28 -4.93 -13.92
N PHE A 6 10.11 -4.43 -13.55
CA PHE A 6 8.83 -5.12 -13.78
C PHE A 6 7.71 -4.13 -14.06
N GLU A 7 6.63 -4.61 -14.68
CA GLU A 7 5.41 -3.85 -14.93
C GLU A 7 4.21 -4.60 -14.34
N LEU A 8 3.38 -3.90 -13.59
CA LEU A 8 2.06 -4.38 -13.16
C LEU A 8 0.98 -3.59 -13.87
N LYS A 9 0.17 -4.28 -14.66
CA LYS A 9 -0.90 -3.72 -15.47
C LYS A 9 -2.20 -3.70 -14.66
N PRO A 10 -2.99 -2.61 -14.75
CA PRO A 10 -4.26 -2.56 -14.04
C PRO A 10 -5.26 -3.53 -14.66
N PHE A 11 -6.11 -4.13 -13.82
CA PHE A 11 -7.28 -4.88 -14.26
C PHE A 11 -8.52 -4.46 -13.46
N PHE A 12 -9.68 -4.65 -14.09
CA PHE A 12 -10.99 -4.33 -13.50
C PHE A 12 -11.96 -5.47 -13.78
N ARG A 13 -12.50 -6.05 -12.71
CA ARG A 13 -13.56 -7.06 -12.73
C ARG A 13 -14.79 -6.51 -11.99
N LYS A 14 -15.89 -7.26 -11.99
CA LYS A 14 -17.18 -6.79 -11.46
C LYS A 14 -17.13 -6.39 -9.97
N THR A 15 -16.36 -7.11 -9.17
CA THR A 15 -16.25 -6.95 -7.70
C THR A 15 -14.83 -6.65 -7.22
N GLU A 16 -13.85 -6.82 -8.12
CA GLU A 16 -12.42 -6.72 -7.84
C GLU A 16 -11.79 -5.73 -8.82
N HIS A 17 -10.76 -5.04 -8.36
CA HIS A 17 -9.84 -4.31 -9.22
C HIS A 17 -8.45 -4.48 -8.65
N GLY A 18 -7.44 -4.33 -9.49
CA GLY A 18 -6.10 -4.59 -9.03
C GLY A 18 -5.06 -4.38 -10.10
N ARG A 19 -3.89 -4.96 -9.86
CA ARG A 19 -2.74 -4.95 -10.74
C ARG A 19 -2.16 -6.35 -10.84
N GLN A 20 -1.70 -6.70 -12.02
CA GLN A 20 -1.05 -8.00 -12.25
C GLN A 20 0.12 -7.87 -13.22
N GLY A 21 1.13 -8.72 -13.06
CA GLY A 21 2.29 -8.76 -13.94
C GLY A 21 3.36 -9.72 -13.46
N VAL A 22 4.42 -9.87 -14.26
CA VAL A 22 5.57 -10.73 -13.94
C VAL A 22 6.62 -9.93 -13.18
N VAL A 23 7.06 -10.42 -12.02
CA VAL A 23 8.03 -9.74 -11.16
C VAL A 23 9.33 -10.54 -11.11
N GLY A 24 10.24 -10.26 -12.04
CA GLY A 24 11.57 -10.89 -12.08
C GLY A 24 11.48 -12.42 -12.06
N ALA A 25 12.27 -13.06 -11.18
CA ALA A 25 12.29 -14.51 -11.02
C ALA A 25 11.08 -15.06 -10.23
N PHE A 26 10.28 -14.20 -9.58
CA PHE A 26 9.18 -14.57 -8.67
C PHE A 26 7.86 -14.90 -9.40
N GLY A 27 7.88 -14.84 -10.74
CA GLY A 27 6.75 -15.22 -11.57
C GLY A 27 5.62 -14.20 -11.59
N GLU A 28 4.41 -14.69 -11.83
CA GLU A 28 3.21 -13.86 -11.95
C GLU A 28 2.70 -13.45 -10.57
N VAL A 29 2.43 -12.14 -10.41
CA VAL A 29 2.00 -11.52 -9.17
C VAL A 29 0.72 -10.76 -9.43
N THR A 30 -0.27 -10.96 -8.56
CA THR A 30 -1.54 -10.24 -8.57
C THR A 30 -1.74 -9.54 -7.24
N VAL A 31 -2.02 -8.24 -7.30
CA VAL A 31 -2.53 -7.47 -6.17
C VAL A 31 -3.94 -7.03 -6.47
N GLU A 32 -4.89 -7.46 -5.64
CA GLU A 32 -6.31 -7.22 -5.85
C GLU A 32 -6.96 -6.58 -4.64
N ALA A 33 -7.89 -5.67 -4.90
CA ALA A 33 -8.73 -5.02 -3.92
C ALA A 33 -10.18 -5.51 -4.10
N GLU A 34 -10.65 -6.27 -3.11
CA GLU A 34 -11.99 -6.85 -3.10
C GLU A 34 -12.89 -6.18 -2.05
N ARG A 35 -14.14 -5.89 -2.42
CA ARG A 35 -15.17 -5.48 -1.46
C ARG A 35 -15.75 -6.72 -0.78
N LYS A 36 -15.45 -6.91 0.51
CA LYS A 36 -16.10 -7.96 1.29
C LYS A 36 -17.59 -7.66 1.50
N LYS A 37 -18.38 -8.74 1.54
CA LYS A 37 -19.81 -8.67 1.90
C LYS A 37 -19.95 -7.99 3.27
N ARG A 38 -21.01 -7.18 3.41
CA ARG A 38 -21.32 -6.44 4.63
C ARG A 38 -21.39 -7.42 5.81
N SER A 39 -20.55 -7.22 6.82
CA SER A 39 -20.70 -7.91 8.09
C SER A 39 -21.94 -7.35 8.80
N ILE A 40 -22.78 -8.22 9.38
CA ILE A 40 -23.92 -7.79 10.20
C ILE A 40 -23.44 -7.02 11.45
N ARG A 41 -22.23 -7.31 11.91
CA ARG A 41 -21.63 -6.77 13.14
C ARG A 41 -20.93 -5.42 12.96
N THR A 42 -20.43 -5.18 11.76
CA THR A 42 -19.73 -3.94 11.38
C THR A 42 -20.49 -3.39 10.18
N ALA A 43 -21.36 -2.41 10.41
CA ALA A 43 -22.28 -1.88 9.41
C ALA A 43 -21.60 -1.35 8.11
N SER A 44 -20.27 -1.25 8.10
CA SER A 44 -19.41 -0.85 6.98
C SER A 44 -18.99 -2.03 6.07
N ARG A 45 -18.97 -1.79 4.76
CA ARG A 45 -18.29 -2.67 3.79
C ARG A 45 -16.78 -2.57 4.03
N GLN A 46 -16.12 -3.68 4.30
CA GLN A 46 -14.66 -3.73 4.44
C GLN A 46 -14.02 -3.97 3.07
N LEU A 47 -13.01 -3.19 2.73
CA LEU A 47 -12.16 -3.45 1.57
C LEU A 47 -10.93 -4.23 2.06
N GLU A 48 -10.62 -5.32 1.37
CA GLU A 48 -9.44 -6.12 1.62
C GLU A 48 -8.55 -6.07 0.39
N VAL A 49 -7.25 -5.85 0.59
CA VAL A 49 -6.26 -5.97 -0.48
C VAL A 49 -5.47 -7.24 -0.24
N ARG A 50 -5.33 -8.04 -1.29
CA ARG A 50 -4.57 -9.29 -1.26
C ARG A 50 -3.46 -9.25 -2.28
N LEU A 51 -2.32 -9.82 -1.92
CA LEU A 51 -1.29 -10.18 -2.87
C LEU A 51 -1.18 -11.70 -2.90
N HIS A 52 -1.14 -12.26 -4.10
CA HIS A 52 -0.85 -13.66 -4.34
C HIS A 52 -0.03 -13.83 -5.62
N GLY A 53 0.68 -14.94 -5.71
CA GLY A 53 1.53 -15.34 -6.82
C GLY A 53 2.20 -16.66 -6.49
N GLU A 54 2.66 -17.40 -7.49
CA GLU A 54 3.18 -18.77 -7.28
C GLU A 54 4.38 -18.82 -6.32
N GLN A 55 5.27 -17.83 -6.40
CA GLN A 55 6.46 -17.71 -5.56
C GLN A 55 6.40 -16.53 -4.60
N MET A 56 5.20 -16.00 -4.35
CA MET A 56 4.98 -14.87 -3.46
C MET A 56 4.33 -15.36 -2.16
N PRO A 57 4.69 -14.77 -1.01
CA PRO A 57 3.94 -15.02 0.21
C PRO A 57 2.50 -14.52 0.06
N GLU A 58 1.58 -15.12 0.79
CA GLU A 58 0.22 -14.58 0.89
C GLU A 58 0.27 -13.30 1.72
N VAL A 59 -0.17 -12.18 1.14
CA VAL A 59 -0.25 -10.91 1.89
C VAL A 59 -1.68 -10.43 1.92
N VAL A 60 -2.15 -10.07 3.12
CA VAL A 60 -3.50 -9.57 3.33
C VAL A 60 -3.44 -8.24 4.07
N TYR A 61 -3.99 -7.21 3.46
CA TYR A 61 -4.14 -5.88 4.04
C TYR A 61 -5.62 -5.58 4.28
N ARG A 62 -5.98 -5.22 5.51
CA ARG A 62 -7.35 -4.90 5.94
C ARG A 62 -7.38 -3.55 6.61
N THR A 63 -8.46 -2.81 6.42
CA THR A 63 -8.76 -1.64 7.25
C THR A 63 -10.25 -1.54 7.54
N VAL A 64 -10.60 -0.68 8.50
CA VAL A 64 -11.97 -0.36 8.87
C VAL A 64 -12.33 1.01 8.29
N GLY A 65 -13.21 1.04 7.29
CA GLY A 65 -13.74 2.29 6.75
C GLY A 65 -14.44 2.12 5.40
N PRO A 66 -15.32 3.05 4.99
CA PRO A 66 -15.89 3.06 3.66
C PRO A 66 -14.88 3.58 2.63
N GLY A 67 -14.54 2.80 1.61
CA GLY A 67 -13.73 3.28 0.48
C GLY A 67 -12.46 2.47 0.24
N ARG A 68 -11.38 3.13 -0.19
CA ARG A 68 -10.06 2.53 -0.35
C ARG A 68 -9.41 2.27 1.01
N PRO A 69 -8.52 1.27 1.13
CA PRO A 69 -7.91 0.97 2.41
C PRO A 69 -6.95 2.08 2.81
N THR A 70 -7.10 2.68 3.98
CA THR A 70 -6.17 3.68 4.53
C THR A 70 -5.17 3.02 5.48
N LEU A 71 -4.20 3.79 5.97
CA LEU A 71 -3.19 3.33 6.95
C LEU A 71 -3.70 3.30 8.39
N LYS A 72 -4.65 4.17 8.75
CA LYS A 72 -5.30 4.15 10.07
C LYS A 72 -6.09 2.86 10.27
N ASN A 73 -5.95 2.27 11.45
CA ASN A 73 -6.63 1.03 11.86
C ASN A 73 -6.40 -0.14 10.87
N ALA A 74 -5.25 -0.14 10.21
CA ALA A 74 -4.89 -1.17 9.26
C ALA A 74 -4.29 -2.38 9.96
N VAL A 75 -4.55 -3.56 9.39
CA VAL A 75 -3.89 -4.82 9.73
C VAL A 75 -3.27 -5.35 8.46
N LEU A 76 -1.96 -5.57 8.51
CA LEU A 76 -1.19 -6.22 7.44
C LEU A 76 -0.68 -7.55 7.97
N ALA A 77 -0.87 -8.62 7.22
CA ALA A 77 -0.31 -9.93 7.50
C ALA A 77 0.40 -10.50 6.28
N VAL A 78 1.53 -11.18 6.50
CA VAL A 78 2.30 -11.93 5.51
C VAL A 78 2.36 -13.38 5.98
N ASP A 79 1.87 -14.32 5.16
CA ASP A 79 1.69 -15.74 5.52
C ASP A 79 1.01 -15.93 6.89
N GLY A 80 -0.02 -15.13 7.16
CA GLY A 80 -0.76 -15.13 8.43
C GLY A 80 -0.07 -14.45 9.62
N HIS A 81 1.19 -14.01 9.48
CA HIS A 81 1.94 -13.33 10.54
C HIS A 81 1.73 -11.82 10.44
N SER A 82 1.38 -11.18 11.56
CA SER A 82 1.14 -9.74 11.61
C SER A 82 2.42 -8.95 11.35
N VAL A 83 2.34 -7.97 10.46
CA VAL A 83 3.36 -6.95 10.24
C VAL A 83 3.05 -5.75 11.13
N GLN A 84 4.02 -5.29 11.90
CA GLN A 84 3.85 -4.07 12.70
C GLN A 84 3.96 -2.85 11.78
N LEU A 85 2.98 -1.95 11.85
CA LEU A 85 2.89 -0.73 11.05
C LEU A 85 3.06 0.48 11.96
N GLU A 86 4.06 1.32 11.70
CA GLU A 86 4.25 2.58 12.42
C GLU A 86 4.43 3.72 11.42
N PHE A 87 3.67 4.78 11.56
CA PHE A 87 3.86 6.00 10.77
C PHE A 87 3.52 7.23 11.61
N ASN A 88 4.28 8.31 11.38
CA ASN A 88 4.02 9.58 12.05
C ASN A 88 3.17 10.50 11.16
N SER A 89 1.85 10.39 11.29
CA SER A 89 0.89 11.23 10.56
C SER A 89 1.07 12.74 10.81
N LYS A 90 1.72 13.13 11.91
CA LYS A 90 1.92 14.54 12.32
C LYS A 90 3.26 15.14 11.87
N ALA A 91 4.20 14.36 11.33
CA ALA A 91 5.53 14.85 10.97
C ALA A 91 5.51 15.73 9.71
N ILE A 92 6.24 16.85 9.65
CA ILE A 92 6.11 17.85 8.57
C ILE A 92 6.74 17.40 7.22
N ARG A 93 7.81 16.59 7.23
CA ARG A 93 8.55 16.14 6.03
C ARG A 93 8.14 14.74 5.58
N ASN A 94 8.13 14.46 4.27
CA ASN A 94 7.77 13.13 3.70
C ASN A 94 8.67 12.00 4.22
N THR A 95 9.98 12.24 4.37
CA THR A 95 10.92 11.26 4.95
C THR A 95 10.61 10.96 6.42
N SER A 96 10.11 11.95 7.17
CA SER A 96 9.66 11.78 8.55
C SER A 96 8.26 11.18 8.67
N ARG A 97 7.54 11.05 7.54
CA ARG A 97 6.24 10.37 7.41
C ARG A 97 6.38 8.96 6.83
N ALA A 98 7.60 8.43 6.68
CA ALA A 98 7.79 7.06 6.18
C ALA A 98 6.95 6.07 7.00
N LEU A 99 6.29 5.16 6.31
CA LEU A 99 5.67 4.00 6.94
C LEU A 99 6.78 3.02 7.27
N LYS A 100 7.01 2.81 8.56
CA LYS A 100 7.91 1.78 9.07
C LYS A 100 7.15 0.48 9.19
N LEU A 101 7.75 -0.58 8.67
CA LEU A 101 7.23 -1.95 8.78
C LEU A 101 8.23 -2.79 9.55
N SER A 102 7.76 -3.60 10.49
CA SER A 102 8.60 -4.62 11.14
C SER A 102 8.02 -6.00 10.90
N TYR A 103 8.84 -6.90 10.32
CA TYR A 103 8.46 -8.27 9.99
C TYR A 103 9.66 -9.21 10.11
N GLN A 104 9.54 -10.28 10.90
CA GLN A 104 10.58 -11.31 11.10
C GLN A 104 12.01 -10.72 11.25
N GLU A 105 12.20 -9.85 12.25
CA GLU A 105 13.46 -9.15 12.55
C GLU A 105 13.97 -8.14 11.50
N ARG A 106 13.25 -7.98 10.38
CA ARG A 106 13.57 -6.99 9.36
C ARG A 106 12.78 -5.72 9.57
N LEU A 107 13.48 -4.60 9.41
CA LEU A 107 12.91 -3.27 9.42
C LEU A 107 12.88 -2.73 7.99
N TYR A 108 11.71 -2.23 7.60
CA TYR A 108 11.46 -1.64 6.31
C TYR A 108 11.01 -0.20 6.46
N GLU A 109 11.36 0.62 5.48
CA GLU A 109 10.82 1.97 5.31
C GLU A 109 10.13 2.08 3.95
N TYR A 110 8.83 2.39 3.97
CA TYR A 110 8.05 2.70 2.79
C TYR A 110 7.79 4.21 2.71
N ILE A 111 8.24 4.83 1.63
CA ILE A 111 8.21 6.28 1.44
C ILE A 111 7.48 6.60 0.14
N VAL A 112 6.54 7.54 0.17
CA VAL A 112 5.93 8.10 -1.04
C VAL A 112 6.83 9.21 -1.58
N THR A 113 7.34 9.05 -2.80
CA THR A 113 8.44 9.83 -3.38
C THR A 113 8.01 10.93 -4.34
N GLY A 114 6.73 11.01 -4.75
CA GLY A 114 6.28 12.06 -5.67
C GLY A 114 4.78 12.12 -5.92
N PHE A 115 4.37 13.11 -6.72
CA PHE A 115 3.03 13.17 -7.32
C PHE A 115 2.84 11.95 -8.25
N ASP A 116 1.61 11.44 -8.39
CA ASP A 116 1.24 10.22 -9.14
C ASP A 116 1.56 8.85 -8.50
N LYS A 117 1.58 8.76 -7.16
CA LYS A 117 1.86 7.53 -6.39
C LYS A 117 3.26 6.93 -6.63
N GLY A 118 4.28 7.77 -6.86
CA GLY A 118 5.66 7.29 -6.75
C GLY A 118 5.95 6.82 -5.32
N ALA A 119 6.58 5.66 -5.15
CA ALA A 119 6.93 5.14 -3.84
C ALA A 119 8.26 4.37 -3.84
N ALA A 120 8.83 4.16 -2.67
CA ALA A 120 10.00 3.33 -2.49
C ALA A 120 9.91 2.54 -1.18
N LEU A 121 10.19 1.23 -1.24
CA LEU A 121 10.44 0.38 -0.08
C LEU A 121 11.95 0.20 0.08
N ARG A 122 12.45 0.33 1.31
CA ARG A 122 13.87 0.20 1.65
C ARG A 122 14.07 -0.70 2.84
N ARG A 123 15.12 -1.51 2.79
CA ARG A 123 15.77 -2.16 3.94
C ARG A 123 17.28 -2.22 3.67
N PRO A 124 18.15 -2.56 4.64
CA PRO A 124 19.58 -2.71 4.36
C PRO A 124 19.85 -3.62 3.16
N GLY A 125 20.59 -3.09 2.18
CA GLY A 125 20.96 -3.81 0.95
C GLY A 125 19.88 -3.92 -0.13
N VAL A 126 18.67 -3.40 0.07
CA VAL A 126 17.56 -3.50 -0.89
C VAL A 126 16.80 -2.19 -1.04
N LEU A 127 16.56 -1.80 -2.29
CA LEU A 127 15.70 -0.69 -2.68
C LEU A 127 14.74 -1.16 -3.78
N ILE A 128 13.45 -1.00 -3.54
CA ILE A 128 12.41 -1.21 -4.54
C ILE A 128 11.72 0.12 -4.76
N SER A 129 11.77 0.65 -5.98
CA SER A 129 11.12 1.91 -6.37
C SER A 129 9.97 1.62 -7.30
N LEU A 130 8.81 2.24 -7.05
CA LEU A 130 7.60 2.12 -7.83
C LEU A 130 7.22 3.49 -8.39
N THR A 131 6.79 3.51 -9.65
CA THR A 131 6.24 4.71 -10.29
C THR A 131 5.01 4.32 -11.10
N ARG A 132 4.07 5.25 -11.29
CA ARG A 132 2.96 5.05 -12.22
C ARG A 132 3.21 5.76 -13.54
N GLY A 133 2.81 5.11 -14.62
CA GLY A 133 2.90 5.68 -15.95
C GLY A 133 1.80 5.16 -16.86
N LYS A 134 1.63 5.83 -18.00
CA LYS A 134 0.73 5.37 -19.06
C LYS A 134 1.25 4.03 -19.58
N ASN A 135 0.36 3.05 -19.72
CA ASN A 135 0.71 1.83 -20.43
C ASN A 135 0.58 2.05 -21.95
N THR A 136 1.33 1.27 -22.72
CA THR A 136 1.33 1.34 -24.19
C THR A 136 0.00 0.89 -24.82
N ALA A 137 -0.84 0.16 -24.08
CA ALA A 137 -2.14 -0.34 -24.50
C ALA A 137 -3.33 0.62 -24.22
N GLY A 138 -3.08 1.81 -23.67
CA GLY A 138 -4.08 2.86 -23.39
C GLY A 138 -5.11 2.56 -22.28
N LYS A 139 -5.05 1.39 -21.61
CA LYS A 139 -6.01 1.01 -20.55
C LYS A 139 -5.46 1.32 -19.16
N GLY A 140 -5.66 2.55 -18.71
CA GLY A 140 -5.28 2.98 -17.35
C GLY A 140 -3.77 3.20 -17.13
N MET A 141 -3.39 3.39 -15.87
CA MET A 141 -1.99 3.62 -15.45
C MET A 141 -1.39 2.30 -14.92
N SER A 142 -0.30 1.84 -15.53
CA SER A 142 0.53 0.73 -15.03
C SER A 142 1.42 1.20 -13.89
N THR A 143 1.89 0.24 -13.08
CA THR A 143 2.97 0.45 -12.12
C THR A 143 4.25 -0.12 -12.69
N PHE A 144 5.32 0.67 -12.69
CA PHE A 144 6.66 0.26 -13.09
C PHE A 144 7.52 0.18 -11.84
N GLY A 145 8.13 -0.98 -11.63
CA GLY A 145 9.00 -1.25 -10.50
C GLY A 145 10.45 -1.40 -10.95
N THR A 146 11.37 -0.82 -10.18
CA THR A 146 12.81 -1.06 -10.28
C THR A 146 13.30 -1.62 -8.96
N VAL A 147 14.05 -2.72 -9.02
CA VAL A 147 14.60 -3.42 -7.87
C VAL A 147 16.11 -3.35 -7.93
N SER A 148 16.73 -2.92 -6.84
CA SER A 148 18.18 -2.88 -6.68
C SER A 148 18.57 -3.61 -5.40
N GLY A 149 19.49 -4.57 -5.52
CA GLY A 149 19.98 -5.37 -4.41
C GLY A 149 19.40 -6.78 -4.37
N GLU A 150 19.64 -7.50 -3.27
CA GLU A 150 19.20 -8.88 -3.07
C GLU A 150 17.79 -8.90 -2.44
N ALA A 151 16.81 -8.48 -3.24
CA ALA A 151 15.41 -8.53 -2.85
C ALA A 151 14.87 -9.97 -2.90
N ASP A 152 14.09 -10.33 -1.89
CA ASP A 152 13.32 -11.57 -1.88
C ASP A 152 11.82 -11.34 -2.08
N ALA A 153 11.03 -12.42 -2.06
CA ALA A 153 9.60 -12.39 -2.29
C ALA A 153 8.85 -11.52 -1.25
N VAL A 154 9.31 -11.50 0.00
CA VAL A 154 8.70 -10.68 1.06
C VAL A 154 8.93 -9.20 0.79
N ASP A 155 10.14 -8.82 0.37
CA ASP A 155 10.45 -7.44 0.04
C ASP A 155 9.56 -6.91 -1.09
N LEU A 156 9.40 -7.72 -2.15
CA LEU A 156 8.53 -7.38 -3.28
C LEU A 156 7.07 -7.34 -2.87
N ALA A 157 6.62 -8.29 -2.05
CA ALA A 157 5.24 -8.36 -1.63
C ALA A 157 4.86 -7.14 -0.77
N LEU A 158 5.73 -6.75 0.17
CA LEU A 158 5.56 -5.54 0.98
C LEU A 158 5.62 -4.26 0.15
N ALA A 159 6.41 -4.21 -0.92
CA ALA A 159 6.48 -3.02 -1.77
C ALA A 159 5.18 -2.86 -2.59
N VAL A 160 4.70 -3.95 -3.19
CA VAL A 160 3.63 -3.92 -4.20
C VAL A 160 2.23 -3.87 -3.57
N ILE A 161 2.02 -4.44 -2.37
CA ILE A 161 0.69 -4.45 -1.71
C ILE A 161 0.10 -3.05 -1.58
N PHE A 162 0.94 -2.02 -1.37
CA PHE A 162 0.49 -0.64 -1.19
C PHE A 162 0.00 0.05 -2.48
N GLU A 163 0.17 -0.54 -3.66
CA GLU A 163 -0.32 0.05 -4.90
C GLU A 163 -1.85 0.23 -4.90
N GLU A 164 -2.56 -0.70 -4.27
CA GLU A 164 -4.02 -0.69 -4.11
C GLU A 164 -4.48 -0.19 -2.73
N VAL A 165 -3.53 0.29 -1.91
CA VAL A 165 -3.80 1.00 -0.64
C VAL A 165 -3.78 2.51 -0.88
N ASP A 166 -4.61 3.23 -0.13
CA ASP A 166 -4.56 4.69 -0.05
C ASP A 166 -3.44 5.13 0.90
N THR A 167 -2.35 5.60 0.30
CA THR A 167 -1.17 6.09 0.99
C THR A 167 -1.14 7.62 1.10
N GLN A 168 -2.28 8.30 0.89
CA GLN A 168 -2.37 9.76 1.01
C GLN A 168 -1.86 10.29 2.35
N GLU A 169 -2.02 9.54 3.44
CA GLU A 169 -1.53 9.90 4.77
C GLU A 169 0.01 10.01 4.85
N LEU A 170 0.73 9.40 3.91
CA LEU A 170 2.19 9.51 3.77
C LEU A 170 2.62 10.70 2.91
N THR A 171 1.67 11.45 2.33
CA THR A 171 1.94 12.60 1.46
C THR A 171 1.72 13.93 2.19
N THR A 172 2.48 14.95 1.81
CA THR A 172 2.28 16.34 2.26
C THR A 172 0.90 16.90 1.89
N SER A 173 0.33 16.49 0.75
CA SER A 173 -0.98 16.94 0.27
C SER A 173 -2.14 16.40 1.11
N GLY A 174 -2.04 15.15 1.61
CA GLY A 174 -3.03 14.56 2.52
C GLY A 174 -3.17 15.33 3.83
N ALA A 175 -2.05 15.83 4.38
CA ALA A 175 -2.04 16.64 5.60
C ALA A 175 -2.70 18.01 5.41
N ALA A 176 -2.55 18.64 4.23
CA ALA A 176 -3.24 19.91 3.93
C ALA A 176 -4.75 19.70 3.83
N SER A 177 -5.21 18.60 3.23
CA SER A 177 -6.63 18.25 3.18
C SER A 177 -7.21 17.93 4.56
N GLU A 178 -6.48 17.19 5.41
CA GLU A 178 -6.90 16.95 6.80
C GLU A 178 -6.91 18.24 7.64
N ALA A 179 -5.94 19.14 7.45
CA ALA A 179 -5.90 20.43 8.14
C ALA A 179 -7.05 21.35 7.70
N VAL A 180 -7.34 21.40 6.39
CA VAL A 180 -8.49 22.14 5.84
C VAL A 180 -9.80 21.54 6.31
N ASN A 181 -9.95 20.21 6.31
CA ASN A 181 -11.16 19.55 6.81
C ASN A 181 -11.34 19.77 8.32
N ARG A 182 -10.26 19.80 9.11
CA ARG A 182 -10.31 20.17 10.54
C ARG A 182 -10.70 21.63 10.77
N LEU A 183 -10.30 22.53 9.86
CA LEU A 183 -10.68 23.95 9.89
C LEU A 183 -12.15 24.16 9.48
N LEU A 184 -12.63 23.37 8.52
CA LEU A 184 -14.00 23.45 7.99
C LEU A 184 -15.03 22.67 8.84
N ASN A 185 -14.61 21.62 9.57
CA ASN A 185 -15.45 20.79 10.44
C ASN A 185 -14.85 20.61 11.85
N PRO A 186 -14.82 21.65 12.69
CA PRO A 186 -14.22 21.58 14.03
C PRO A 186 -14.99 20.69 15.04
N ARG A 187 -16.22 20.25 14.74
CA ARG A 187 -17.11 19.51 15.67
C ARG A 187 -17.12 17.98 15.53
N ALA A 188 -16.29 17.39 14.68
CA ALA A 188 -16.31 15.93 14.46
C ALA A 188 -15.63 15.10 15.59
N ASN A 189 -14.99 15.76 16.57
CA ASN A 189 -14.30 15.12 17.70
C ASN A 189 -14.82 15.59 19.08
N GLU A 190 -16.14 15.80 19.23
CA GLU A 190 -16.71 15.78 20.57
C GLU A 190 -16.84 14.32 21.02
N THR A 191 -15.86 13.88 21.81
CA THR A 191 -16.01 12.74 22.72
C THR A 191 -17.26 12.99 23.56
N PRO A 192 -18.21 12.03 23.69
CA PRO A 192 -19.25 12.18 24.69
C PRO A 192 -18.55 12.21 26.05
N ALA A 193 -18.65 13.37 26.72
CA ALA A 193 -18.39 13.45 28.15
C ALA A 193 -19.45 12.58 28.87
N ASP A 194 -19.01 11.88 29.90
CA ASP A 194 -19.80 11.00 30.77
C ASP A 194 -21.16 11.60 31.21
#